data_AF-A0A0F9NP97-F1
#
_entry.id   AF-A0A0F9NP97-F1
#
_cell.length_a   1.000
_cell.length_b   1.000
_cell.length_c   1.000
_cell.angle_alpha   90.00
_cell.angle_beta   90.00
_cell.angle_gamma   90.00
#
_symmetry.space_group_name_H-M   'P 1'
#
loop_
_entity.id
_entity.type
_entity.pdbx_description
1 polymer ?
#
loop_
_entity_poly.entity_id
_entity_poly.type
_entity_poly.pdbx_seq_one_letter_code
_entity_poly.pdbx_strand_id
1 'polypeptide(L)'
;KDKKDKDKDKKDKDKEKKDKKKEKFREIKGSYLRREFKSQNFYRAFILPEDILSEDIDASFRNGVLRLNILKTSAIAKQKHVIDIK
;
A
#
# COMPACT_ATOMS: atom_id res chain seq x y z
N LYS A 1 16.29 5.09 29.98
CA LYS A 1 15.76 4.33 28.83
C LYS A 1 14.58 5.09 28.21
N ASP A 2 14.60 6.44 28.22
CA ASP A 2 13.33 7.19 28.37
C ASP A 2 13.00 8.11 27.17
N LYS A 3 13.74 7.99 26.07
CA LYS A 3 13.45 8.72 24.82
C LYS A 3 12.50 7.98 23.88
N LYS A 4 12.47 6.64 23.93
CA LYS A 4 11.71 5.81 22.98
C LYS A 4 10.20 5.79 23.29
N ASP A 5 9.82 6.00 24.54
CA ASP A 5 8.40 6.02 24.96
C ASP A 5 7.72 7.36 24.65
N LYS A 6 8.46 8.49 24.77
CA LYS A 6 7.93 9.82 24.42
C LYS A 6 7.58 9.97 22.94
N ASP A 7 8.30 9.29 22.04
CA ASP A 7 8.02 9.34 20.60
C ASP A 7 6.79 8.51 20.21
N LYS A 8 6.49 7.42 20.93
CA LYS A 8 5.27 6.62 20.71
C LYS A 8 4.03 7.41 21.15
N ASP A 9 4.08 8.03 22.33
CA ASP A 9 2.97 8.83 22.86
C ASP A 9 2.64 10.04 21.97
N LYS A 10 3.67 10.64 21.34
CA LYS A 10 3.48 11.74 20.39
C LYS A 10 2.78 11.27 19.11
N LYS A 11 3.19 10.10 18.60
CA LYS A 11 2.65 9.52 17.36
C LYS A 11 1.19 9.07 17.51
N ASP A 12 0.82 8.56 18.67
CA ASP A 12 -0.55 8.13 18.94
C ASP A 12 -1.49 9.32 19.20
N LYS A 13 -1.02 10.38 19.87
CA LYS A 13 -1.76 11.65 20.00
C LYS A 13 -2.01 12.35 18.67
N ASP A 14 -1.07 12.30 17.74
CA ASP A 14 -1.23 12.93 16.42
C ASP A 14 -2.19 12.15 15.51
N LYS A 15 -2.24 10.81 15.62
CA LYS A 15 -3.27 9.99 14.95
C LYS A 15 -4.66 10.29 15.50
N GLU A 16 -4.82 10.31 16.82
CA GLU A 16 -6.11 10.54 17.46
C GLU A 16 -6.66 11.95 17.14
N LYS A 17 -5.80 12.98 17.10
CA LYS A 17 -6.19 14.33 16.65
C LYS A 17 -6.59 14.38 15.18
N LYS A 18 -5.90 13.64 14.30
CA LYS A 18 -6.21 13.57 12.87
C LYS A 18 -7.54 12.86 12.62
N ASP A 19 -7.86 11.85 13.41
CA ASP A 19 -9.12 11.10 13.33
C ASP A 19 -10.30 11.93 13.85
N LYS A 20 -10.15 12.61 15.00
CA LYS A 20 -11.16 13.57 15.51
C LYS A 20 -11.43 14.73 14.54
N LYS A 21 -10.39 15.25 13.86
CA LYS A 21 -10.55 16.32 12.86
C LYS A 21 -11.24 15.83 11.58
N LYS A 22 -11.03 14.56 11.20
CA LYS A 22 -11.74 13.90 10.10
C LYS A 22 -13.21 13.60 10.42
N GLU A 23 -13.55 13.26 11.67
CA GLU A 23 -14.95 13.09 12.11
C GLU A 23 -15.74 14.40 12.05
N LYS A 24 -15.18 15.49 12.60
CA LYS A 24 -15.82 16.81 12.56
C LYS A 24 -16.08 17.33 11.13
N PHE A 25 -15.23 16.95 10.17
CA PHE A 25 -15.42 17.31 8.75
C PHE A 25 -16.52 16.48 8.06
N ARG A 26 -16.88 15.31 8.62
CA ARG A 26 -17.98 14.48 8.11
C ARG A 26 -19.35 15.00 8.56
N GLU A 27 -19.45 15.60 9.74
CA GLU A 27 -20.69 16.18 10.28
C GLU A 27 -21.17 17.43 9.50
N ILE A 28 -20.26 18.21 8.91
CA ILE A 28 -20.59 19.49 8.24
C ILE A 28 -21.15 19.28 6.81
N LYS A 29 -21.16 18.04 6.28
CA LYS A 29 -21.69 17.78 4.95
C LYS A 29 -23.20 17.68 5.00
N GLY A 30 -23.89 18.68 4.45
CA GLY A 30 -25.34 18.71 4.27
C GLY A 30 -25.91 17.38 3.75
N SER A 31 -27.19 17.15 4.06
CA SER A 31 -27.91 15.94 3.71
C SER A 31 -27.94 15.72 2.20
N TYR A 32 -27.24 14.68 1.74
CA TYR A 32 -27.37 14.19 0.37
C TYR A 32 -28.68 13.40 0.23
N LEU A 33 -29.42 13.58 -0.87
CA LEU A 33 -30.56 12.70 -1.20
C LEU A 33 -30.07 11.27 -1.55
N ARG A 34 -28.90 11.14 -2.20
CA ARG A 34 -28.23 9.86 -2.48
C ARG A 34 -26.71 10.01 -2.59
N ARG A 35 -25.95 9.03 -2.10
CA ARG A 35 -24.48 8.97 -2.22
C ARG A 35 -24.03 7.59 -2.68
N GLU A 36 -23.50 7.50 -3.90
CA GLU A 36 -23.12 6.24 -4.55
C GLU A 36 -21.62 5.96 -4.50
N PHE A 37 -20.79 7.01 -4.52
CA PHE A 37 -19.35 6.88 -4.43
C PHE A 37 -18.86 7.06 -2.99
N LYS A 38 -18.06 6.10 -2.52
CA LYS A 38 -17.42 6.14 -1.21
C LYS A 38 -15.92 5.94 -1.38
N SER A 39 -15.14 6.88 -0.89
CA SER A 39 -13.70 6.70 -0.69
C SER A 39 -13.44 6.45 0.79
N GLN A 40 -12.86 5.30 1.11
CA GLN A 40 -12.43 4.95 2.46
C GLN A 40 -10.90 4.94 2.50
N ASN A 41 -10.32 5.22 3.67
CA ASN A 41 -8.91 4.93 3.86
C ASN A 41 -8.74 3.40 3.77
N PHE A 42 -7.82 2.93 2.93
CA PHE A 42 -7.50 1.52 2.82
C PHE A 42 -5.99 1.33 2.90
N TYR A 43 -5.58 0.16 3.38
CA TYR A 43 -4.20 -0.29 3.42
C TYR A 43 -4.16 -1.74 2.91
N ARG A 44 -3.18 -2.06 2.07
CA ARG A 44 -2.94 -3.40 1.55
C ARG A 44 -1.47 -3.74 1.69
N ALA A 45 -1.19 -4.96 2.10
CA ALA A 45 0.15 -5.52 2.18
C ALA A 45 0.16 -6.84 1.41
N PHE A 46 1.24 -7.10 0.70
CA PHE A 46 1.46 -8.32 -0.05
C PHE A 46 2.76 -8.95 0.44
N ILE A 47 2.77 -10.27 0.56
CA ILE A 47 4.00 -11.01 0.80
C ILE A 47 4.61 -11.27 -0.57
N LEU A 48 5.82 -10.76 -0.78
CA LEU A 48 6.53 -10.98 -2.02
C LEU A 48 7.33 -12.28 -1.94
N PRO A 49 7.40 -13.06 -3.02
CA PRO A 49 8.32 -14.19 -3.14
C PRO A 49 9.78 -13.75 -2.97
N GLU A 50 10.68 -14.69 -2.66
CA GLU A 50 12.11 -14.39 -2.57
C GLU A 50 12.75 -14.14 -3.94
N ASP A 51 12.16 -14.66 -5.02
CA ASP A 51 12.72 -14.63 -6.37
C ASP A 51 12.43 -13.34 -7.14
N ILE A 52 12.30 -12.20 -6.46
CA ILE A 52 12.02 -10.89 -7.08
C ILE A 52 13.24 -9.97 -7.09
N LEU A 53 13.27 -9.05 -8.07
CA LEU A 53 14.22 -7.95 -8.11
C LEU A 53 13.62 -6.75 -7.39
N SER A 54 13.82 -6.67 -6.07
CA SER A 54 13.23 -5.63 -5.22
C SER A 54 13.64 -4.20 -5.59
N GLU A 55 14.79 -4.04 -6.23
CA GLU A 55 15.33 -2.76 -6.69
C GLU A 55 14.62 -2.25 -7.95
N ASP A 56 14.01 -3.15 -8.73
CA ASP A 56 13.38 -2.86 -10.03
C ASP A 56 11.83 -2.79 -9.95
N ILE A 57 11.29 -2.40 -8.78
CA ILE A 57 9.86 -2.22 -8.62
C ILE A 57 9.45 -0.86 -9.18
N ASP A 58 8.59 -0.88 -10.20
CA ASP A 58 8.03 0.33 -10.83
C ASP A 58 6.51 0.44 -10.56
N ALA A 59 6.00 1.67 -10.52
CA ALA A 59 4.62 1.97 -10.20
C ALA A 59 4.05 3.09 -11.08
N SER A 60 2.86 2.88 -11.63
CA SER A 60 2.14 3.90 -12.41
C SER A 60 0.67 3.98 -12.00
N PHE A 61 0.13 5.20 -11.97
CA PHE A 61 -1.28 5.45 -11.68
C PHE A 61 -1.93 6.15 -12.88
N ARG A 62 -2.85 5.45 -13.56
CA ARG A 62 -3.53 5.97 -14.74
C ARG A 62 -5.00 5.58 -14.72
N ASN A 63 -5.88 6.55 -14.99
CA ASN A 63 -7.34 6.36 -15.07
C ASN A 63 -7.95 5.68 -13.83
N GLY A 64 -7.48 6.05 -12.63
CA GLY A 64 -8.00 5.50 -11.37
C GLY A 64 -7.43 4.12 -10.99
N VAL A 65 -6.48 3.57 -11.76
CA VAL A 65 -5.89 2.25 -11.51
C VAL A 65 -4.40 2.39 -11.18
N LEU A 66 -3.99 1.84 -10.04
CA LEU A 66 -2.58 1.67 -9.66
C LEU A 66 -2.06 0.36 -10.27
N ARG A 67 -0.99 0.45 -11.05
CA ARG A 67 -0.26 -0.70 -11.61
C ARG A 67 1.12 -0.75 -10.96
N LEU A 68 1.49 -1.94 -10.48
CA LEU A 68 2.80 -2.24 -9.92
C LEU A 68 3.49 -3.27 -10.83
N ASN A 69 4.69 -2.95 -11.30
CA ASN A 69 5.52 -3.84 -12.10
C ASN A 69 6.61 -4.39 -11.18
N ILE A 70 6.65 -5.71 -11.02
CA ILE A 70 7.63 -6.40 -10.17
C ILE A 70 8.26 -7.50 -11.01
N LEU A 71 9.56 -7.40 -11.27
CA LEU A 71 10.30 -8.37 -12.05
C LEU A 71 10.75 -9.55 -11.18
N LYS A 72 10.73 -10.75 -11.77
CA LYS A 72 11.35 -11.94 -11.18
C LYS A 72 12.81 -12.01 -11.57
N THR A 73 13.63 -12.53 -10.67
CA THR A 73 15.06 -12.86 -10.91
C THR A 73 15.23 -13.80 -12.11
N SER A 74 14.27 -14.71 -12.33
CA SER A 74 14.28 -15.65 -13.46
C SER A 74 13.96 -15.03 -14.83
N ALA A 75 13.48 -13.78 -14.88
CA ALA A 75 13.29 -13.04 -16.14
C ALA A 75 14.63 -12.66 -16.80
N ILE A 76 15.73 -12.73 -16.05
CA ILE A 76 17.09 -12.67 -16.56
C ILE A 76 17.39 -14.05 -17.14
N ALA A 77 17.12 -14.21 -18.44
CA ALA A 77 17.28 -15.38 -19.30
C ALA A 77 17.94 -16.62 -18.65
N LYS A 78 17.13 -17.53 -18.09
CA LYS A 78 17.59 -18.90 -17.80
C LYS A 78 17.54 -19.71 -19.10
N GLN A 79 18.70 -20.15 -19.60
CA GLN A 79 18.76 -21.18 -20.64
C GLN A 79 17.96 -22.40 -20.16
N LYS A 80 16.95 -22.81 -20.93
CA LYS A 80 16.23 -24.05 -20.67
C LYS A 80 17.15 -25.20 -21.04
N HIS A 81 17.68 -25.89 -20.03
CA HIS A 81 18.33 -27.17 -20.26
C HIS A 81 17.25 -28.21 -20.52
N VAL A 82 17.16 -28.67 -21.77
CA VAL A 82 16.37 -29.85 -22.13
C VAL A 82 17.17 -31.07 -21.66
N ILE A 83 16.58 -31.91 -20.82
CA ILE A 83 17.17 -33.19 -20.41
C ILE A 83 16.40 -34.27 -21.18
N ASP A 84 17.10 -34.98 -22.06
CA ASP A 84 16.54 -36.13 -22.77
C ASP A 84 16.33 -37.30 -21.79
N ILE A 85 15.13 -37.87 -21.80
CA ILE A 85 14.80 -39.10 -21.08
C ILE A 85 14.92 -40.26 -22.07
N LYS A 86 15.77 -41.24 -21.77
CA LYS A 86 15.90 -42.50 -22.52
C LYS A 86 15.01 -43.58 -21.92
#